data_AF-A0A935TAG6-F1
#
_entry.id   AF-A0A935TAG6-F1
#
_cell.length_a   1.000
_cell.length_b   1.000
_cell.length_c   1.000
_cell.angle_alpha   90.00
_cell.angle_beta   90.00
_cell.angle_gamma   90.00
#
_symmetry.space_group_name_H-M   'P 1'
#
loop_
_entity.id
_entity.type
_entity.pdbx_description
1 polymer ?
#
loop_
_entity_poly.entity_id
_entity_poly.type
_entity_poly.pdbx_seq_one_letter_code
_entity_poly.pdbx_strand_id
1 'polypeptide(L)'
;MWRAGPRILRVRCDACAHDRLVVFSCKGRGICPSCGGRRMADTAVHLVDRVLAEVPIRQWVLKLPYPLRYRCAWNAKLTSEVLRAFLRSVFADQRRRARILFGIRKGECGSVTFVNASGRPST
;
A
#
# COMPACT_ATOMS: atom_id res chain seq x y z
N MET A 1 13.92 -30.48 14.33
CA MET A 1 12.98 -29.36 14.05
C MET A 1 13.73 -28.03 14.21
N TRP A 2 14.37 -27.50 13.16
CA TRP A 2 15.04 -26.20 13.22
C TRP A 2 14.03 -25.08 12.94
N ARG A 3 13.65 -24.32 13.97
CA ARG A 3 12.86 -23.09 13.78
C ARG A 3 13.79 -21.99 13.29
N ALA A 4 13.56 -21.50 12.07
CA ALA A 4 14.33 -20.42 11.50
C ALA A 4 14.05 -19.11 12.28
N GLY A 5 14.93 -18.76 13.22
CA GLY A 5 14.87 -17.49 13.97
C GLY A 5 15.11 -16.25 13.10
N PRO A 6 14.79 -15.04 13.60
CA PRO A 6 14.91 -13.80 12.84
C PRO A 6 16.32 -13.57 12.29
N ARG A 7 16.46 -13.03 11.07
CA ARG A 7 17.77 -12.59 10.54
C ARG A 7 18.10 -11.22 11.12
N ILE A 8 19.35 -11.03 11.47
CA ILE A 8 19.92 -9.77 11.94
C ILE A 8 20.87 -9.27 10.85
N LEU A 9 20.86 -7.97 10.58
CA LEU A 9 21.82 -7.29 9.71
C LEU A 9 22.62 -6.30 10.57
N ARG A 10 23.92 -6.19 10.32
CA ARG A 10 24.77 -5.14 10.89
C ARG A 10 24.82 -4.00 9.88
N VAL A 11 24.39 -2.82 10.29
CA VAL A 11 24.50 -1.59 9.50
C VAL A 11 25.62 -0.77 10.10
N ARG A 12 26.59 -0.39 9.28
CA ARG A 12 27.71 0.47 9.67
C ARG A 12 27.54 1.83 9.00
N CYS A 13 27.75 2.91 9.75
CA CYS A 13 27.83 4.25 9.18
C CYS A 13 29.23 4.51 8.64
N ASP A 14 29.37 4.90 7.38
CA ASP A 14 30.68 5.17 6.77
C ASP A 14 31.34 6.45 7.32
N ALA A 15 30.54 7.42 7.80
CA ALA A 15 31.04 8.70 8.31
C ALA A 15 31.56 8.62 9.76
N CYS A 16 30.96 7.79 10.62
CA CYS A 16 31.32 7.71 12.05
C CYS A 16 31.69 6.30 12.53
N ALA A 17 31.76 5.32 11.64
CA ALA A 17 32.05 3.90 11.93
C ALA A 17 31.12 3.22 12.95
N HIS A 18 30.00 3.86 13.33
CA HIS A 18 29.08 3.30 14.30
C HIS A 18 28.32 2.10 13.72
N ASP A 19 28.24 1.04 14.50
CA ASP A 19 27.57 -0.21 14.12
C ASP A 19 26.24 -0.38 14.86
N ARG A 20 25.19 -0.71 14.10
CA ARG A 20 23.88 -1.04 14.66
C ARG A 20 23.40 -2.40 14.16
N LEU A 21 23.01 -3.27 15.08
CA LEU A 21 22.31 -4.51 14.75
C LEU A 21 20.82 -4.21 14.55
N VAL A 22 20.29 -4.56 13.39
CA VAL A 22 18.87 -4.39 13.05
C VAL A 22 18.25 -5.73 12.71
N VAL A 23 17.04 -5.97 13.21
CA VAL A 23 16.26 -7.14 12.82
C VAL A 23 15.85 -6.98 11.36
N PHE A 24 16.42 -7.82 10.50
CA PHE A 24 16.23 -7.75 9.06
C PHE A 24 15.04 -8.58 8.59
N SER A 25 14.77 -9.74 9.18
CA SER A 25 13.66 -10.56 8.70
C SER A 25 13.14 -11.43 9.83
N CYS A 26 11.83 -11.35 10.12
CA CYS A 26 11.20 -12.26 11.08
C CYS A 26 11.15 -13.72 10.56
N LYS A 27 11.43 -13.95 9.26
CA LYS A 27 11.29 -15.23 8.53
C LYS A 27 9.89 -15.83 8.59
N GLY A 28 8.94 -15.15 9.20
CA GLY A 28 7.53 -15.54 9.25
C GLY A 28 6.81 -15.21 7.94
N ARG A 29 5.87 -16.06 7.56
CA ARG A 29 4.87 -15.78 6.53
C ARG A 29 3.61 -15.28 7.23
N GLY A 30 3.55 -13.98 7.53
CA GLY A 30 2.43 -13.41 8.28
C GLY A 30 2.50 -11.89 8.45
N ILE A 31 1.57 -11.34 9.25
CA ILE A 31 1.45 -9.92 9.56
C ILE A 31 2.50 -9.53 10.59
N CYS A 32 3.74 -9.31 10.13
CA CYS A 32 4.80 -8.74 10.95
C CYS A 32 4.84 -7.23 10.73
N PRO A 33 4.61 -6.39 11.77
CA PRO A 33 4.62 -4.93 11.63
C PRO A 33 5.94 -4.39 11.07
N SER A 34 7.08 -4.94 11.51
CA SER A 34 8.40 -4.51 11.02
C SER A 34 8.65 -4.91 9.56
N CYS A 35 8.28 -6.13 9.17
CA CYS A 35 8.46 -6.57 7.78
C CYS A 35 7.45 -5.91 6.83
N GLY A 36 6.20 -5.70 7.29
CA GLY A 36 5.19 -4.95 6.56
C GLY A 36 5.60 -3.50 6.38
N GLY A 37 6.04 -2.84 7.46
CA GLY A 37 6.54 -1.46 7.40
C GLY A 37 7.73 -1.31 6.46
N ARG A 38 8.69 -2.24 6.47
CA ARG A 38 9.79 -2.21 5.50
C ARG A 38 9.30 -2.38 4.05
N ARG A 39 8.45 -3.37 3.78
CA ARG A 39 7.88 -3.55 2.43
C ARG A 39 7.13 -2.31 1.96
N MET A 40 6.40 -1.64 2.86
CA MET A 40 5.72 -0.38 2.55
C MET A 40 6.72 0.73 2.21
N ALA A 41 7.81 0.87 2.98
CA ALA A 41 8.86 1.84 2.70
C ALA A 41 9.56 1.57 1.36
N ASP A 42 9.98 0.33 1.11
CA ASP A 42 10.61 -0.07 -0.16
C ASP A 42 9.68 0.19 -1.35
N THR A 43 8.39 -0.12 -1.19
CA THR A 43 7.38 0.16 -2.22
C THR A 43 7.20 1.66 -2.44
N ALA A 44 7.19 2.45 -1.37
CA ALA A 44 7.03 3.91 -1.48
C ALA A 44 8.20 4.53 -2.26
N VAL A 45 9.44 4.13 -1.96
CA VAL A 45 10.63 4.57 -2.71
C VAL A 45 10.50 4.18 -4.18
N HIS A 46 10.17 2.91 -4.48
CA HIS A 46 9.98 2.47 -5.85
C HIS A 46 8.90 3.28 -6.59
N LEU A 47 7.79 3.59 -5.92
CA LEU A 47 6.72 4.38 -6.53
C LEU A 47 7.17 5.79 -6.88
N VAL A 48 7.81 6.49 -5.94
CA VAL A 48 8.26 7.87 -6.14
C VAL A 48 9.35 7.93 -7.22
N ASP A 49 10.31 7.01 -7.19
CA ASP A 49 11.48 7.10 -8.06
C ASP A 49 11.23 6.56 -9.47
N ARG A 50 10.26 5.63 -9.65
CA ARG A 50 10.15 4.83 -10.88
C ARG A 50 8.75 4.71 -11.48
N VAL A 51 7.68 5.01 -10.74
CA VAL A 51 6.31 4.71 -11.20
C VAL A 51 5.46 5.96 -11.33
N LEU A 52 5.52 6.86 -10.35
CA LEU A 52 4.70 8.06 -10.30
C LEU A 52 5.32 9.14 -11.17
N ALA A 53 4.57 9.58 -12.18
CA ALA A 53 4.93 10.76 -12.97
C ALA A 53 4.72 12.05 -12.16
N GLU A 54 5.37 13.14 -12.55
CA GLU A 54 5.16 14.48 -11.99
C GLU A 54 3.79 15.06 -12.41
N VAL A 55 2.73 14.52 -11.81
CA VAL A 55 1.34 14.92 -12.02
C VAL A 55 0.65 15.12 -10.68
N PRO A 56 -0.47 15.88 -10.61
CA PRO A 56 -1.24 16.01 -9.38
C PRO A 56 -1.76 14.65 -8.89
N ILE A 57 -1.26 14.18 -7.75
CA ILE A 57 -1.63 12.91 -7.13
C ILE A 57 -2.56 13.16 -5.95
N ARG A 58 -3.56 12.27 -5.77
CA ARG A 58 -4.47 12.29 -4.62
C ARG A 58 -4.58 10.90 -4.00
N GLN A 59 -4.35 10.82 -2.69
CA GLN A 59 -4.55 9.60 -1.93
C GLN A 59 -6.02 9.39 -1.58
N TRP A 60 -6.51 8.16 -1.78
CA TRP A 60 -7.84 7.73 -1.39
C TRP A 60 -7.78 6.47 -0.53
N VAL A 61 -8.63 6.39 0.49
CA VAL A 61 -8.72 5.22 1.37
C VAL A 61 -10.16 4.74 1.44
N LEU A 62 -10.41 3.51 0.97
CA LEU A 62 -11.68 2.82 1.14
C LEU A 62 -11.60 1.88 2.35
N LYS A 63 -12.35 2.19 3.41
CA LYS A 63 -12.57 1.26 4.53
C LYS A 63 -13.89 0.55 4.33
N LEU A 64 -13.86 -0.78 4.26
CA LEU A 64 -15.08 -1.57 4.16
C LEU A 64 -15.73 -1.75 5.55
N PRO A 65 -17.06 -1.91 5.62
CA PRO A 65 -17.75 -2.44 6.81
C PRO A 65 -17.17 -3.79 7.23
N TYR A 66 -17.19 -4.10 8.53
CA TYR A 66 -16.56 -5.29 9.09
C TYR A 66 -16.95 -6.60 8.38
N PRO A 67 -18.24 -6.90 8.10
CA PRO A 67 -18.62 -8.13 7.40
C PRO A 67 -18.00 -8.25 6.00
N LEU A 68 -17.86 -7.12 5.29
CA LEU A 68 -17.28 -7.09 3.95
C LEU A 68 -15.76 -7.22 3.97
N ARG A 69 -15.08 -6.80 5.05
CA ARG A 69 -13.62 -7.00 5.20
C ARG A 69 -13.26 -8.48 5.19
N TYR A 70 -13.99 -9.30 5.96
CA TYR A 70 -13.78 -10.75 5.98
C TYR A 70 -14.09 -11.39 4.63
N ARG A 71 -15.20 -11.02 3.99
CA ARG A 71 -15.49 -11.60 2.67
C ARG A 71 -14.44 -11.24 1.62
N CYS A 72 -13.95 -10.00 1.63
CA CYS A 72 -12.91 -9.56 0.69
C CYS A 72 -11.56 -10.23 0.99
N ALA A 73 -11.14 -10.32 2.26
CA ALA A 73 -9.86 -10.91 2.61
C ALA A 73 -9.72 -12.39 2.20
N TRP A 74 -10.82 -13.14 2.10
CA TRP A 74 -10.82 -14.55 1.66
C TRP A 74 -11.24 -14.74 0.20
N ASN A 75 -11.79 -13.72 -0.46
CA ASN A 75 -12.25 -13.80 -1.84
C ASN A 75 -11.59 -12.71 -2.71
N ALA A 76 -10.55 -13.11 -3.45
CA ALA A 76 -9.81 -12.22 -4.34
C ALA A 76 -10.67 -11.66 -5.49
N LYS A 77 -11.64 -12.44 -5.99
CA LYS A 77 -12.57 -11.98 -7.05
C LYS A 77 -13.46 -10.85 -6.53
N LEU A 78 -14.06 -11.04 -5.35
CA LEU A 78 -14.86 -10.01 -4.70
C LEU A 78 -14.05 -8.76 -4.43
N THR A 79 -12.83 -8.90 -3.90
CA THR A 79 -11.92 -7.76 -3.68
C THR A 79 -11.64 -6.99 -4.97
N SER A 80 -11.41 -7.70 -6.07
CA SER A 80 -11.17 -7.09 -7.39
C SER A 80 -12.41 -6.35 -7.91
N GLU A 81 -13.61 -6.91 -7.71
CA GLU A 81 -14.87 -6.28 -8.10
C GLU A 81 -15.16 -5.01 -7.30
N VAL A 82 -14.96 -5.06 -5.98
CA VAL A 82 -15.08 -3.92 -5.07
C VAL A 82 -14.09 -2.81 -5.46
N LEU A 83 -12.83 -3.18 -5.72
CA LEU A 83 -11.81 -2.23 -6.17
C LEU A 83 -12.19 -1.58 -7.50
N ARG A 84 -12.64 -2.37 -8.48
CA ARG A 84 -13.07 -1.85 -9.78
C ARG A 84 -14.24 -0.88 -9.63
N ALA A 85 -15.23 -1.21 -8.80
CA ALA A 85 -16.36 -0.33 -8.53
C ALA A 85 -15.91 0.99 -7.90
N PHE A 86 -15.02 0.93 -6.92
CA PHE A 86 -14.45 2.10 -6.26
C PHE A 86 -13.69 3.01 -7.24
N LEU A 87 -12.76 2.44 -8.02
CA LEU A 87 -11.97 3.20 -9.00
C LEU A 87 -12.84 3.85 -10.07
N ARG A 88 -13.89 3.16 -10.56
CA ARG A 88 -14.85 3.77 -11.50
C ARG A 88 -15.52 5.01 -10.92
N SER A 89 -15.99 4.93 -9.67
CA SER A 89 -16.63 6.06 -8.99
C SER A 89 -15.67 7.23 -8.79
N VAL A 90 -14.45 6.96 -8.33
CA VAL A 90 -13.42 8.00 -8.13
C VAL A 90 -13.04 8.65 -9.46
N PHE A 91 -12.78 7.87 -10.51
CA PHE A 91 -12.42 8.44 -11.82
C PHE A 91 -13.57 9.20 -12.48
N ALA A 92 -14.82 8.76 -12.28
CA ALA A 92 -15.97 9.52 -12.73
C ALA A 92 -16.06 10.88 -12.02
N ASP A 93 -15.86 10.91 -10.69
CA ASP A 93 -15.87 12.17 -9.92
C ASP A 93 -14.71 13.10 -10.31
N GLN A 94 -13.49 12.56 -10.43
CA GLN A 94 -12.31 13.32 -10.84
C GLN A 94 -12.49 13.93 -12.24
N ARG A 95 -13.00 13.18 -13.23
CA ARG A 95 -13.28 13.72 -14.57
C ARG A 95 -14.39 14.76 -14.54
N ARG A 96 -15.43 14.58 -13.70
CA ARG A 96 -16.49 15.57 -13.53
C ARG A 96 -15.93 16.88 -12.96
N ARG A 97 -15.16 16.82 -11.88
CA ARG A 97 -14.53 17.99 -11.26
C ARG A 97 -13.53 18.65 -12.20
N ALA A 98 -12.72 17.88 -12.92
CA ALA A 98 -11.78 18.40 -13.90
C ALA A 98 -12.48 19.21 -15.00
N ARG A 99 -13.64 18.74 -15.47
CA ARG A 99 -14.45 19.45 -16.45
C ARG A 99 -15.05 20.75 -15.91
N ILE A 100 -15.60 20.71 -14.69
CA ILE A 100 -16.33 21.85 -14.10
C ILE A 100 -15.35 22.93 -13.61
N LEU A 101 -14.31 22.54 -12.88
CA LEU A 101 -13.41 23.48 -12.19
C LEU A 101 -12.27 23.97 -13.07
N PHE A 102 -11.85 23.15 -14.05
CA PHE A 102 -10.65 23.42 -14.85
C PHE A 102 -10.91 23.35 -16.37
N GLY A 103 -12.14 23.09 -16.82
CA GLY A 103 -12.49 23.03 -18.25
C GLY A 103 -11.91 21.81 -19.00
N ILE A 104 -11.28 20.85 -18.31
CA ILE A 104 -10.58 19.72 -18.94
C ILE A 104 -11.60 18.65 -19.38
N ARG A 105 -11.76 18.46 -20.70
CA ARG A 105 -12.76 17.52 -21.26
C ARG A 105 -12.25 16.09 -21.52
N LYS A 106 -10.96 15.92 -21.78
CA LYS A 106 -10.33 14.61 -22.10
C LYS A 106 -9.25 14.21 -21.07
N GLY A 107 -9.49 14.49 -19.79
CA GLY A 107 -8.57 14.11 -18.73
C GLY A 107 -8.52 12.60 -18.53
N GLU A 108 -7.32 12.02 -18.58
CA GLU A 108 -7.09 10.62 -18.24
C GLU A 108 -6.83 10.46 -16.73
N CYS A 109 -7.12 9.29 -16.19
CA CYS A 109 -6.90 8.98 -14.78
C CYS A 109 -6.13 7.66 -14.67
N GLY A 110 -5.10 7.66 -13.83
CA GLY A 110 -4.40 6.46 -13.41
C GLY A 110 -4.60 6.20 -11.92
N SER A 111 -4.35 4.97 -11.47
CA SER A 111 -4.27 4.66 -10.05
C SER A 111 -3.23 3.57 -9.77
N VAL A 112 -2.61 3.70 -8.61
CA VAL A 112 -1.84 2.64 -7.96
C VAL A 112 -2.63 2.24 -6.72
N THR A 113 -2.86 0.94 -6.52
CA THR A 113 -3.71 0.46 -5.42
C THR A 113 -2.95 -0.51 -4.52
N PHE A 114 -3.12 -0.32 -3.22
CA PHE A 114 -2.68 -1.26 -2.19
C PHE A 114 -3.89 -1.82 -1.44
N VAL A 115 -3.99 -3.14 -1.38
CA VAL A 115 -4.99 -3.83 -0.56
C VAL A 115 -4.31 -4.25 0.74
N ASN A 116 -4.75 -3.65 1.84
CA ASN A 116 -4.26 -4.01 3.16
C ASN A 116 -5.34 -4.76 3.94
N ALA A 117 -5.06 -6.01 4.29
CA ALA A 117 -5.95 -6.88 5.07
C ALA A 117 -5.65 -6.83 6.58
N SER A 118 -5.02 -5.76 7.08
CA SER A 118 -4.79 -5.60 8.52
C SER A 118 -5.96 -4.84 9.17
N GLY A 119 -6.79 -5.57 9.91
CA GLY A 119 -7.75 -4.99 10.84
C GLY A 119 -7.69 -5.77 12.14
N ARG A 120 -7.34 -5.12 13.25
CA ARG A 120 -7.68 -5.64 14.57
C ARG A 120 -9.21 -5.54 14.69
N PRO A 121 -9.92 -6.54 15.25
CA PRO A 121 -11.29 -6.33 15.66
C PRO A 121 -11.29 -5.12 16.61
N SER A 122 -12.01 -4.06 16.24
CA SER A 122 -12.47 -3.11 17.23
C SER A 122 -13.56 -3.84 17.99
N THR A 123 -13.20 -4.39 19.15
CA THR A 123 -14.17 -4.76 20.20
C THR A 123 -14.94 -3.53 20.61
#